data_AF-A0A5C7PN71-F1
#
_entry.id   AF-A0A5C7PN71-F1
#
_cell.length_a   1.000
_cell.length_b   1.000
_cell.length_c   1.000
_cell.angle_alpha   90.00
_cell.angle_beta   90.00
_cell.angle_gamma   90.00
#
_symmetry.space_group_name_H-M   'P 1'
#
loop_
_entity.id
_entity.type
_entity.pdbx_description
1 polymer ?
#
loop_
_entity_poly.entity_id
_entity_poly.type
_entity_poly.pdbx_seq_one_letter_code
_entity_poly.pdbx_strand_id
1 'polypeptide(L)'
;MSEAVDREKFGTCVRCGRPLSNEESARAGMGPVCRAKAAATDSGALLADTPVLCDVPPVAEVGLICRRLSDGRAATNVPHIVLQHSPTGFEWGYSGSGPAELALNVLHLILPPTGWEPARPLPHAVRRGEHVLVSESAERLHHLFKWAFLAGLPKAGGHIPLEVINEWVSREMVWGKP
;
A
#
# COMPACT_ATOMS: atom_id res chain seq x y z
N MET A 1 1.85 -20.79 -30.95
CA MET A 1 0.72 -19.82 -30.93
C MET A 1 0.30 -19.70 -29.48
N SER A 2 0.62 -18.56 -28.86
CA SER A 2 0.42 -18.31 -27.42
C SER A 2 -1.06 -18.04 -27.16
N GLU A 3 -1.74 -18.96 -26.47
CA GLU A 3 -3.10 -18.75 -25.97
C GLU A 3 -3.10 -17.60 -24.96
N ALA A 4 -3.69 -16.48 -25.36
CA ALA A 4 -4.05 -15.42 -24.45
C ALA A 4 -5.08 -15.99 -23.47
N VAL A 5 -4.69 -16.15 -22.21
CA VAL A 5 -5.61 -16.57 -21.14
C VAL A 5 -6.70 -15.51 -21.04
N ASP A 6 -7.93 -15.89 -21.42
CA ASP A 6 -9.14 -15.06 -21.35
C ASP A 6 -9.31 -14.50 -19.94
N ARG A 7 -8.95 -13.22 -19.77
CA ARG A 7 -8.98 -12.51 -18.47
C ARG A 7 -10.42 -12.21 -17.99
N GLU A 8 -11.44 -12.55 -18.76
CA GLU A 8 -12.85 -12.23 -18.48
C GLU A 8 -13.63 -13.34 -17.75
N LYS A 9 -13.09 -14.55 -17.57
CA LYS A 9 -13.92 -15.72 -17.20
C LYS A 9 -14.19 -15.94 -15.71
N PHE A 10 -13.44 -15.31 -14.81
CA PHE A 10 -13.35 -15.77 -13.41
C PHE A 10 -14.03 -14.86 -12.37
N GLY A 11 -14.71 -13.79 -12.79
CA GLY A 11 -15.37 -12.86 -11.87
C GLY A 11 -14.40 -12.07 -10.99
N THR A 12 -14.92 -11.42 -9.95
CA THR A 12 -14.14 -10.55 -9.05
C THR A 12 -14.12 -11.09 -7.62
N CYS A 13 -13.01 -10.86 -6.92
CA CYS A 13 -12.87 -11.22 -5.51
C CYS A 13 -13.90 -10.49 -4.64
N VAL A 14 -14.68 -11.22 -3.83
CA VAL A 14 -15.69 -10.65 -2.92
C VAL A 14 -15.12 -9.71 -1.86
N ARG A 15 -13.82 -9.80 -1.57
CA ARG A 15 -13.14 -8.97 -0.57
C ARG A 15 -12.52 -7.70 -1.14
N CYS A 16 -11.82 -7.81 -2.27
CA CYS A 16 -11.03 -6.71 -2.83
C CYS A 16 -11.54 -6.18 -4.18
N GLY A 17 -12.55 -6.82 -4.78
CA GLY A 17 -13.13 -6.42 -6.07
C GLY A 17 -12.27 -6.70 -7.31
N ARG A 18 -11.04 -7.21 -7.16
CA ARG A 18 -10.16 -7.46 -8.32
C ARG A 18 -10.55 -8.71 -9.11
N PRO A 19 -10.29 -8.74 -10.44
CA PRO A 19 -10.48 -9.93 -11.26
C PRO A 19 -9.70 -11.13 -10.71
N LEU A 20 -10.34 -12.29 -10.71
CA LEU A 20 -9.74 -13.53 -10.24
C LEU A 20 -8.89 -14.15 -11.35
N SER A 21 -7.72 -14.67 -10.99
CA SER A 21 -6.71 -15.10 -11.95
C SER A 21 -6.77 -16.59 -12.32
N ASN A 22 -7.58 -17.37 -11.61
CA ASN A 22 -7.73 -18.81 -11.85
C ASN A 22 -9.08 -19.32 -11.35
N GLU A 23 -9.45 -20.50 -11.83
CA GLU A 23 -10.71 -21.18 -11.53
C GLU A 23 -10.86 -21.51 -10.04
N GLU A 24 -9.77 -21.89 -9.36
CA GLU A 24 -9.76 -22.14 -7.92
C GLU A 24 -10.22 -20.90 -7.13
N SER A 25 -9.69 -19.73 -7.49
CA SER A 25 -10.06 -18.47 -6.86
C SER A 25 -11.47 -18.05 -7.20
N ALA A 26 -11.92 -18.30 -8.44
CA ALA A 26 -13.30 -18.08 -8.89
C ALA A 26 -14.30 -18.91 -8.07
N ARG A 27 -14.06 -20.22 -7.93
CA ARG A 27 -14.92 -21.13 -7.15
C ARG A 27 -15.04 -20.71 -5.69
N ALA A 28 -13.94 -20.23 -5.12
CA ALA A 28 -13.93 -19.75 -3.74
C ALA A 28 -14.31 -18.26 -3.62
N GLY A 29 -14.72 -17.59 -4.71
CA GLY A 29 -15.16 -16.19 -4.75
C GLY A 29 -14.12 -15.16 -4.29
N MET A 30 -12.87 -15.58 -4.05
CA MET A 30 -11.89 -14.77 -3.33
C MET A 30 -10.49 -15.04 -3.89
N GLY A 31 -9.63 -14.03 -3.97
CA GLY A 31 -8.24 -14.23 -4.39
C GLY A 31 -7.42 -14.96 -3.31
N PRO A 32 -6.35 -15.68 -3.67
CA PRO A 32 -5.60 -16.51 -2.72
C PRO A 32 -5.00 -15.68 -1.58
N VAL A 33 -4.51 -14.47 -1.87
CA VAL A 33 -4.01 -13.51 -0.86
C VAL A 33 -5.13 -13.06 0.08
N CYS A 34 -6.33 -12.76 -0.47
CA CYS A 34 -7.48 -12.34 0.32
C CYS A 34 -7.98 -13.45 1.25
N ARG A 35 -7.95 -14.70 0.76
CA ARG A 35 -8.30 -15.92 1.51
C ARG A 35 -7.35 -16.16 2.67
N ALA A 36 -6.04 -16.09 2.42
CA ALA A 36 -5.03 -16.25 3.47
C ALA A 36 -5.20 -15.22 4.59
N LYS A 37 -5.54 -13.97 4.23
CA LYS A 37 -5.84 -12.91 5.20
C LYS A 37 -7.16 -13.13 5.95
N ALA A 38 -8.20 -13.65 5.28
CA ALA A 38 -9.50 -13.92 5.90
C ALA A 38 -9.45 -15.08 6.92
N ALA A 39 -8.55 -16.05 6.73
CA ALA A 39 -8.34 -17.14 7.68
C ALA A 39 -7.65 -16.70 8.99
N ALA A 40 -7.14 -15.47 9.06
CA ALA A 40 -6.37 -14.93 10.19
C ALA A 40 -7.16 -13.98 11.10
N THR A 41 -8.49 -13.88 10.96
CA THR A 41 -9.30 -12.89 11.70
C THR A 41 -9.50 -13.25 13.18
N ASP A 42 -8.96 -12.43 14.07
CA ASP A 42 -9.79 -11.68 15.05
C ASP A 42 -9.01 -10.46 15.59
N SER A 43 -9.32 -9.27 15.09
CA SER A 43 -9.01 -7.99 15.75
C SER A 43 -9.81 -6.90 15.03
N GLY A 44 -10.96 -6.54 15.58
CA GLY A 44 -11.89 -5.56 15.01
C GLY A 44 -11.32 -4.14 14.89
N ALA A 45 -10.43 -3.91 13.92
CA ALA A 45 -9.94 -2.58 13.56
C ALA A 45 -10.11 -2.33 12.05
N LEU A 46 -10.84 -1.25 11.78
CA LEU A 46 -10.90 -0.42 10.56
C LEU A 46 -10.32 -1.03 9.27
N LEU A 47 -11.21 -1.36 8.33
CA LEU A 47 -11.02 -1.46 6.87
C LEU A 47 -9.57 -1.42 6.29
N ALA A 48 -8.71 -2.32 6.76
CA ALA A 48 -7.52 -2.91 6.14
C ALA A 48 -6.76 -3.65 7.26
N ASP A 49 -6.51 -4.96 7.11
CA ASP A 49 -5.92 -5.83 8.15
C ASP A 49 -4.44 -5.52 8.50
N THR A 50 -3.93 -4.30 8.27
CA THR A 50 -2.56 -3.93 8.63
C THR A 50 -2.56 -3.15 9.94
N PRO A 51 -2.11 -3.76 11.05
CA PRO A 51 -1.92 -3.06 12.30
C PRO A 51 -0.95 -1.88 12.16
N VAL A 52 -1.34 -0.74 12.72
CA VAL A 52 -0.44 0.40 12.91
C VAL A 52 0.36 0.16 14.19
N LEU A 53 1.68 0.30 14.10
CA LEU A 53 2.57 0.23 15.26
C LEU A 53 2.44 1.53 16.05
N CYS A 54 1.53 1.58 17.02
CA CYS A 54 1.27 2.78 17.83
C CYS A 54 2.36 3.03 18.89
N ASP A 55 3.25 2.07 19.12
CA ASP A 55 4.38 2.14 20.05
C ASP A 55 5.61 2.85 19.47
N VAL A 56 5.57 3.20 18.19
CA VAL A 56 6.67 3.88 17.48
C VAL A 56 6.19 5.21 16.92
N PRO A 57 7.09 6.22 16.83
CA PRO A 57 6.73 7.51 16.27
C PRO A 57 6.26 7.42 14.81
N PRO A 58 5.47 8.41 14.35
CA PRO A 58 5.05 8.52 12.96
C PRO A 58 6.20 8.48 11.96
N VAL A 59 5.90 8.06 10.73
CA VAL A 59 6.90 7.97 9.63
C VAL A 59 7.63 9.29 9.37
N ALA A 60 6.98 10.43 9.59
CA ALA A 60 7.55 11.76 9.38
C ALA A 60 8.58 12.16 10.45
N GLU A 61 8.72 11.38 11.53
CA GLU A 61 9.69 11.65 12.61
C GLU A 61 10.88 10.70 12.57
N VAL A 62 10.64 9.41 12.31
CA VAL A 62 11.68 8.36 12.40
C VAL A 62 11.90 7.60 11.10
N GLY A 63 11.10 7.84 10.07
CA GLY A 63 11.11 7.07 8.84
C GLY A 63 10.21 5.84 8.92
N LEU A 64 10.31 4.98 7.90
CA LEU A 64 9.40 3.86 7.72
C LEU A 64 9.88 2.64 8.49
N ILE A 65 9.05 2.15 9.41
CA ILE A 65 9.29 0.91 10.15
C ILE A 65 8.28 -0.12 9.69
N CYS A 66 8.75 -1.21 9.10
CA CYS A 66 7.95 -2.36 8.73
C CYS A 66 8.35 -3.56 9.60
N ARG A 67 7.38 -4.30 10.11
CA ARG A 67 7.59 -5.52 10.89
C ARG A 67 6.57 -6.57 10.51
N ARG A 68 6.96 -7.84 10.65
CA ARG A 68 6.00 -8.95 10.67
C ARG A 68 5.71 -9.34 12.10
N LEU A 69 4.42 -9.35 12.43
CA LEU A 69 3.95 -9.86 13.70
C LEU A 69 4.13 -11.38 13.76
N SER A 70 4.04 -11.94 14.96
CA SER A 70 4.16 -13.40 15.18
C SER A 70 3.11 -14.21 14.43
N ASP A 71 1.96 -13.62 14.12
CA ASP A 71 0.88 -14.22 13.33
C ASP A 71 1.07 -14.04 11.80
N GLY A 72 2.19 -13.45 11.38
CA GLY A 72 2.54 -13.24 9.98
C GLY A 72 1.95 -11.96 9.35
N ARG A 73 1.13 -11.19 10.07
CA ARG A 73 0.59 -9.93 9.54
C ARG A 73 1.68 -8.87 9.38
N ALA A 74 1.53 -8.06 8.33
CA ALA A 74 2.31 -6.85 8.12
C ALA A 74 1.86 -5.77 9.10
N ALA A 75 2.81 -5.15 9.81
CA ALA A 75 2.57 -4.00 10.66
C ALA A 75 3.58 -2.89 10.38
N THR A 76 3.14 -1.63 10.47
CA THR A 76 4.00 -0.46 10.18
C THR A 76 3.58 0.76 10.98
N ASN A 77 4.46 1.75 11.14
CA ASN A 77 4.15 3.05 11.75
C ASN A 77 3.41 4.03 10.81
N VAL A 78 2.85 3.51 9.71
CA VAL A 78 2.11 4.28 8.71
C VAL A 78 0.62 3.96 8.85
N PRO A 79 -0.26 4.96 9.07
CA PRO A 79 -1.69 4.76 8.98
C PRO A 79 -2.14 4.51 7.53
N HIS A 80 -3.16 3.66 7.35
CA HIS A 80 -3.81 3.47 6.05
C HIS A 80 -4.86 4.56 5.84
N ILE A 81 -4.42 5.74 5.37
CA ILE A 81 -5.27 6.90 5.11
C ILE A 81 -5.87 6.79 3.70
N VAL A 82 -5.02 6.57 2.70
CA VAL A 82 -5.38 6.52 1.28
C VAL A 82 -5.64 5.07 0.87
N LEU A 83 -6.80 4.82 0.27
CA LEU A 83 -7.17 3.52 -0.28
C LEU A 83 -7.27 3.61 -1.80
N GLN A 84 -6.18 3.28 -2.49
CA GLN A 84 -6.12 3.38 -3.95
C GLN A 84 -5.80 2.05 -4.63
N HIS A 85 -4.80 1.34 -4.13
CA HIS A 85 -4.25 0.18 -4.80
C HIS A 85 -4.77 -1.12 -4.22
N SER A 86 -4.89 -1.24 -2.90
CA SER A 86 -5.02 -2.48 -2.14
C SER A 86 -5.98 -2.36 -0.94
N PRO A 87 -7.25 -2.78 -1.08
CA PRO A 87 -8.21 -2.81 0.03
C PRO A 87 -7.92 -3.90 1.08
N THR A 88 -6.86 -4.68 0.89
CA THR A 88 -6.42 -5.72 1.84
C THR A 88 -5.23 -5.29 2.68
N GLY A 89 -4.84 -4.01 2.62
CA GLY A 89 -3.77 -3.43 3.42
C GLY A 89 -2.39 -3.45 2.75
N PHE A 90 -1.39 -3.13 3.57
CA PHE A 90 0.00 -2.96 3.19
C PHE A 90 0.75 -4.29 3.08
N GLU A 91 1.83 -4.27 2.30
CA GLU A 91 2.76 -5.38 2.11
C GLU A 91 4.12 -4.86 1.62
N TRP A 92 5.15 -5.73 1.62
CA TRP A 92 6.49 -5.44 1.08
C TRP A 92 7.24 -6.73 0.67
N GLY A 93 8.43 -6.57 0.07
CA GLY A 93 9.30 -7.64 -0.41
C GLY A 93 8.83 -8.30 -1.71
N TYR A 94 8.06 -7.58 -2.53
CA TYR A 94 7.73 -7.94 -3.92
C TYR A 94 7.18 -6.72 -4.66
N SER A 95 7.04 -6.80 -5.99
CA SER A 95 6.39 -5.74 -6.76
C SER A 95 4.92 -6.02 -6.98
N GLY A 96 4.05 -5.39 -6.18
CA GLY A 96 2.61 -5.52 -6.33
C GLY A 96 1.85 -4.36 -5.73
N SER A 97 0.54 -4.55 -5.58
CA SER A 97 -0.38 -3.50 -5.14
C SER A 97 -0.26 -3.13 -3.66
N GLY A 98 0.03 -4.08 -2.77
CA GLY A 98 0.16 -3.80 -1.34
C GLY A 98 1.38 -2.91 -1.04
N PRO A 99 2.55 -3.20 -1.64
CA PRO A 99 3.70 -2.28 -1.62
C PRO A 99 3.40 -0.92 -2.26
N ALA A 100 2.63 -0.88 -3.36
CA ALA A 100 2.22 0.39 -3.97
C ALA A 100 1.31 1.22 -3.04
N GLU A 101 0.38 0.57 -2.33
CA GLU A 101 -0.50 1.22 -1.35
C GLU A 101 0.31 1.77 -0.17
N LEU A 102 1.26 0.99 0.36
CA LEU A 102 2.14 1.45 1.43
C LEU A 102 2.99 2.65 0.98
N ALA A 103 3.59 2.58 -0.23
CA ALA A 103 4.37 3.69 -0.77
C ALA A 103 3.55 4.99 -0.87
N LEU A 104 2.30 4.90 -1.33
CA LEU A 104 1.43 6.06 -1.46
C LEU A 104 1.10 6.68 -0.10
N ASN A 105 0.81 5.85 0.90
CA ASN A 105 0.51 6.32 2.26
C ASN A 105 1.73 6.90 2.96
N VAL A 106 2.93 6.35 2.74
CA VAL A 106 4.20 6.93 3.21
C VAL A 106 4.39 8.32 2.60
N LEU A 107 4.33 8.42 1.27
CA LEU A 107 4.55 9.70 0.60
C LEU A 107 3.45 10.72 0.89
N HIS A 108 2.20 10.30 1.13
CA HIS A 108 1.15 11.21 1.56
C HIS A 108 1.48 11.90 2.90
N LEU A 109 2.18 11.22 3.80
CA LEU A 109 2.61 11.78 5.10
C LEU A 109 3.88 12.61 5.00
N ILE A 110 4.79 12.28 4.08
CA ILE A 110 6.04 13.02 3.86
C ILE A 110 5.84 14.26 2.97
N LEU A 111 4.93 14.16 2.00
CA LEU A 111 4.58 15.20 1.02
C LEU A 111 3.09 15.49 1.13
N PRO A 112 2.61 16.06 2.26
CA PRO A 112 1.20 16.38 2.41
C PRO A 112 0.77 17.36 1.32
N PRO A 113 -0.48 17.29 0.82
CA PRO A 113 -0.99 18.29 -0.10
C PRO A 113 -0.88 19.67 0.52
N THR A 114 -0.31 20.58 -0.25
CA THR A 114 -0.09 21.95 0.16
C THR A 114 -0.89 22.87 -0.75
N GLY A 115 -1.22 24.09 -0.29
CA GLY A 115 -2.06 25.02 -1.07
C GLY A 115 -1.45 25.53 -2.39
N TRP A 116 -0.21 25.17 -2.71
CA TRP A 116 0.53 25.63 -3.89
C TRP A 116 0.68 24.57 -4.98
N GLU A 117 0.40 23.30 -4.68
CA GLU A 117 0.46 22.21 -5.65
C GLU A 117 -0.94 21.64 -5.93
N PRO A 118 -1.20 21.13 -7.15
CA PRO A 118 -2.42 20.38 -7.41
C PRO A 118 -2.52 19.16 -6.50
N ALA A 119 -3.72 18.90 -5.98
CA ALA A 119 -4.02 17.70 -5.22
C ALA A 119 -5.11 16.88 -5.89
N ARG A 120 -4.94 15.57 -5.91
CA ARG A 120 -5.93 14.63 -6.43
C ARG A 120 -6.79 14.08 -5.29
N PRO A 121 -8.12 14.05 -5.42
CA PRO A 121 -8.95 13.35 -4.46
C PRO A 121 -8.89 11.83 -4.69
N LEU A 122 -8.50 11.09 -3.66
CA LEU A 122 -8.46 9.62 -3.64
C LEU A 122 -9.33 9.07 -2.50
N PRO A 123 -9.84 7.83 -2.55
CA PRO A 123 -10.69 7.29 -1.49
C PRO A 123 -9.99 7.18 -0.12
N HIS A 124 -10.71 7.44 0.97
CA HIS A 124 -10.22 7.27 2.35
C HIS A 124 -10.47 5.83 2.86
N ALA A 125 -9.47 5.21 3.50
CA ALA A 125 -9.66 3.90 4.14
C ALA A 125 -10.45 3.97 5.46
N VAL A 126 -10.32 5.04 6.24
CA VAL A 126 -11.03 5.23 7.53
C VAL A 126 -12.54 5.39 7.32
N ARG A 127 -12.94 6.04 6.22
CA ARG A 127 -14.35 6.21 5.83
C ARG A 127 -14.52 5.95 4.34
N ARG A 128 -14.94 4.73 3.98
CA ARG A 128 -15.30 4.38 2.60
C ARG A 128 -16.34 5.36 2.08
N GLY A 129 -15.99 6.10 1.02
CA GLY A 129 -16.85 7.08 0.35
C GLY A 129 -16.44 8.54 0.56
N GLU A 130 -15.56 8.83 1.53
CA GLU A 130 -14.93 10.15 1.65
C GLU A 130 -13.61 10.19 0.87
N HIS A 131 -13.24 11.37 0.34
CA HIS A 131 -12.01 11.56 -0.43
C HIS A 131 -10.94 12.25 0.44
N VAL A 132 -9.70 11.78 0.33
CA VAL A 132 -8.48 12.39 0.86
C VAL A 132 -7.76 13.08 -0.29
N LEU A 133 -7.30 14.31 -0.05
CA LEU A 133 -6.44 15.00 -1.00
C LEU A 133 -5.02 14.45 -0.91
N VAL A 134 -4.45 14.07 -2.05
CA VAL A 134 -3.07 13.61 -2.17
C VAL A 134 -2.31 14.55 -3.09
N SER A 135 -1.12 14.98 -2.69
CA SER A 135 -0.26 15.83 -3.52
C SER A 135 0.08 15.14 -4.83
N GLU A 136 0.18 15.91 -5.91
CA GLU A 136 0.68 15.41 -7.20
C GLU A 136 2.06 14.77 -7.04
N SER A 137 2.91 15.34 -6.20
CA SER A 137 4.23 14.82 -5.89
C SER A 137 4.18 13.41 -5.29
N ALA A 138 3.33 13.17 -4.28
CA ALA A 138 3.16 11.85 -3.69
C ALA A 138 2.57 10.84 -4.69
N GLU A 139 1.56 11.25 -5.46
CA GLU A 139 0.95 10.40 -6.49
C GLU A 139 1.95 10.04 -7.59
N ARG A 140 2.77 10.98 -8.06
CA ARG A 140 3.75 10.73 -9.12
C ARG A 140 4.87 9.80 -8.65
N LEU A 141 5.34 9.97 -7.42
CA LEU A 141 6.55 9.31 -6.92
C LEU A 141 6.32 7.93 -6.29
N HIS A 142 5.10 7.57 -5.87
CA HIS A 142 4.89 6.36 -5.07
C HIS A 142 5.29 5.05 -5.75
N HIS A 143 5.14 4.94 -7.08
CA HIS A 143 5.61 3.76 -7.79
C HIS A 143 7.14 3.65 -7.81
N LEU A 144 7.85 4.78 -7.95
CA LEU A 144 9.32 4.81 -7.86
C LEU A 144 9.77 4.48 -6.44
N PHE A 145 9.11 5.05 -5.42
CA PHE A 145 9.39 4.77 -4.02
C PHE A 145 9.22 3.29 -3.68
N LYS A 146 8.13 2.69 -4.17
CA LYS A 146 7.88 1.24 -4.04
C LYS A 146 9.06 0.43 -4.56
N TRP A 147 9.57 0.76 -5.75
CA TRP A 147 10.70 0.03 -6.34
C TRP A 147 12.00 0.24 -5.58
N ALA A 148 12.27 1.47 -5.17
CA ALA A 148 13.49 1.83 -4.44
C ALA A 148 13.59 1.13 -3.08
N PHE A 149 12.48 1.06 -2.34
CA PHE A 149 12.51 0.68 -0.93
C PHE A 149 11.69 -0.56 -0.58
N LEU A 150 10.50 -0.72 -1.14
CA LEU A 150 9.54 -1.72 -0.64
C LEU A 150 9.60 -3.05 -1.38
N ALA A 151 9.88 -3.03 -2.68
CA ALA A 151 9.91 -4.24 -3.50
C ALA A 151 11.06 -5.19 -3.07
N GLY A 152 12.20 -4.62 -2.69
CA GLY A 152 13.37 -5.35 -2.19
C GLY A 152 13.44 -5.50 -0.68
N LEU A 153 12.52 -4.90 0.09
CA LEU A 153 12.57 -4.96 1.56
C LEU A 153 12.47 -6.42 2.03
N PRO A 154 13.31 -6.87 2.99
CA PRO A 154 13.18 -8.20 3.55
C PRO A 154 11.76 -8.47 4.03
N LYS A 155 11.30 -9.69 3.82
CA LYS A 155 9.95 -10.09 4.22
C LYS A 155 9.71 -9.80 5.69
N ALA A 156 10.65 -10.15 6.59
CA ALA A 156 10.55 -9.84 8.02
C ALA A 156 10.28 -8.35 8.36
N GLY A 157 10.58 -7.43 7.43
CA GLY A 157 10.49 -6.00 7.60
C GLY A 157 11.86 -5.37 7.71
N GLY A 158 11.90 -4.13 8.19
CA GLY A 158 13.10 -3.34 8.31
C GLY A 158 12.77 -1.89 8.68
N HIS A 159 13.81 -1.10 8.83
CA HIS A 159 13.72 0.34 9.06
C HIS A 159 14.38 1.07 7.90
N ILE A 160 13.65 2.00 7.29
CA ILE A 160 14.16 2.93 6.30
C ILE A 160 14.17 4.30 6.97
N PRO A 161 15.36 4.83 7.33
CA PRO A 161 15.47 6.09 8.06
C PRO A 161 14.86 7.27 7.30
N LEU A 162 14.37 8.27 8.04
CA LEU A 162 13.71 9.45 7.48
C LEU A 162 14.65 10.24 6.56
N GLU A 163 15.91 10.37 6.94
CA GLU A 163 16.95 11.05 6.17
C GLU A 163 17.15 10.40 4.80
N VAL A 164 17.14 9.06 4.73
CA VAL A 164 17.26 8.31 3.47
C VAL A 164 16.04 8.55 2.58
N ILE A 165 14.84 8.60 3.18
CA ILE A 165 13.61 8.92 2.46
C ILE A 165 13.66 10.35 1.91
N ASN A 166 14.06 11.32 2.74
CA ASN A 166 14.11 12.74 2.36
C ASN A 166 15.17 13.03 1.30
N GLU A 167 16.34 12.41 1.37
CA GLU A 167 17.36 12.50 0.31
C GLU A 167 16.84 11.92 -1.00
N TRP A 168 16.19 10.75 -0.95
CA TRP A 168 15.59 10.12 -2.12
C TRP A 168 14.51 11.04 -2.73
N VAL A 169 13.57 11.53 -1.91
CA VAL A 169 12.50 12.43 -2.37
C VAL A 169 13.09 13.68 -3.00
N SER A 170 14.08 14.31 -2.36
CA SER A 170 14.72 15.52 -2.86
C SER A 170 15.37 15.30 -4.23
N ARG A 171 16.04 14.16 -4.44
CA ARG A 171 16.60 13.79 -5.75
C ARG A 171 15.53 13.57 -6.82
N GLU A 172 14.48 12.80 -6.52
CA GLU A 172 13.43 12.48 -7.48
C GLU A 172 12.52 13.68 -7.81
N MET A 173 12.41 14.65 -6.89
CA MET A 173 11.71 15.92 -7.14
C MET A 173 12.46 16.82 -8.12
N VAL A 174 13.79 16.76 -8.16
CA VAL A 174 14.61 17.51 -9.13
C VAL A 174 14.57 16.85 -10.50
N TRP A 175 14.71 15.53 -10.56
CA TRP A 175 14.73 14.78 -11.83
C TRP A 175 13.36 14.70 -12.50
N GLY A 176 12.28 14.83 -11.72
CA GLY A 176 10.89 14.80 -12.20
C GLY A 176 10.33 16.14 -12.68
N LYS A 177 11.16 17.18 -12.89
CA LYS A 177 10.72 18.37 -13.62
C LYS A 177 10.46 17.98 -15.09
N PRO A 178 9.30 18.35 -15.67
CA PRO A 178 9.06 18.13 -17.10
C PRO A 178 10.11 18.84 -17.98
#